data_AF-A0AAU7HLP4-F1
#
_entry.id   AF-A0AAU7HLP4-F1
#
_cell.length_a   1.000
_cell.length_b   1.000
_cell.length_c   1.000
_cell.angle_alpha   90.00
_cell.angle_beta   90.00
_cell.angle_gamma   90.00
#
_symmetry.space_group_name_H-M   'P 1'
#
loop_
_entity.id
_entity.type
_entity.pdbx_description
1 polymer ?
#
loop_
_entity_poly.entity_id
_entity_poly.type
_entity_poly.pdbx_seq_one_letter_code
_entity_poly.pdbx_strand_id
1 'polypeptide(L)'
;MNIKMMVSAAILVTSIMAPMTRALATQATEAAPQDMTCKEFVDMSQQYKTAIAFVIVNKNSDFKGDDYVPLHEVETEAVPKMVKMCHQHPNTKLGELAVNLKGSGLHY
;
A
#
# COMPACT_ATOMS: atom_id res chain seq x y z
N MET A 1 48.85 -21.81 -49.09
CA MET A 1 48.01 -21.69 -47.88
C MET A 1 48.71 -20.73 -46.93
N ASN A 2 48.14 -19.52 -46.82
CA ASN A 2 48.60 -18.42 -45.97
C ASN A 2 47.94 -18.48 -44.59
N ILE A 3 48.46 -17.68 -43.66
CA ILE A 3 48.02 -17.46 -42.27
C ILE A 3 48.76 -18.34 -41.26
N LYS A 4 50.07 -18.08 -41.15
CA LYS A 4 50.84 -18.39 -39.95
C LYS A 4 50.81 -17.16 -39.05
N MET A 5 50.04 -17.28 -37.99
CA MET A 5 50.23 -16.67 -36.67
C MET A 5 50.79 -15.24 -36.61
N MET A 6 49.95 -14.29 -36.26
CA MET A 6 50.40 -13.26 -35.33
C MET A 6 49.30 -12.95 -34.32
N VAL A 7 49.60 -13.36 -33.10
CA VAL A 7 48.86 -13.21 -31.86
C VAL A 7 48.69 -11.72 -31.56
N SER A 8 47.49 -11.31 -31.17
CA SER A 8 47.30 -10.13 -30.34
C SER A 8 46.16 -10.39 -29.35
N ALA A 9 46.61 -10.54 -28.10
CA ALA A 9 45.91 -10.58 -26.81
C ALA A 9 44.48 -10.01 -26.82
N ALA A 10 43.48 -10.76 -26.32
CA ALA A 10 43.11 -10.83 -24.89
C ALA A 10 43.10 -9.41 -24.26
N ILE A 11 41.98 -8.85 -23.81
CA ILE A 11 41.13 -9.34 -22.71
C ILE A 11 39.73 -8.71 -22.87
N LEU A 12 38.69 -9.52 -23.04
CA LEU A 12 37.30 -9.09 -22.83
C LEU A 12 37.01 -9.20 -21.33
N VAL A 13 37.04 -8.07 -20.61
CA VAL A 13 36.56 -8.02 -19.22
C VAL A 13 35.03 -8.01 -19.26
N THR A 14 34.42 -9.18 -19.29
CA THR A 14 32.98 -9.32 -19.09
C THR A 14 32.67 -9.02 -17.63
N SER A 15 32.22 -7.79 -17.36
CA SER A 15 31.68 -7.42 -16.06
C SER A 15 30.39 -8.21 -15.83
N ILE A 16 30.49 -9.30 -15.06
CA ILE A 16 29.33 -10.04 -14.57
C ILE A 16 28.71 -9.18 -13.47
N MET A 17 27.83 -8.25 -13.84
CA MET A 17 26.97 -7.61 -12.86
C MET A 17 26.05 -8.70 -12.29
N ALA A 18 26.33 -9.09 -11.05
CA ALA A 18 25.46 -9.96 -10.28
C ALA A 18 24.05 -9.32 -10.23
N PRO A 19 22.98 -10.04 -10.60
CA PRO A 19 21.64 -9.55 -10.30
C PRO A 19 21.46 -9.63 -8.78
N MET A 20 21.57 -8.47 -8.10
CA MET A 20 21.04 -8.32 -6.76
C MET A 20 19.52 -8.53 -6.83
N THR A 21 19.11 -9.76 -6.53
CA THR A 21 17.93 -10.12 -5.74
C THR A 21 16.77 -9.12 -5.81
N ARG A 22 16.08 -9.06 -6.95
CA ARG A 22 14.67 -8.61 -6.99
C ARG A 22 13.76 -9.76 -6.56
N ALA A 23 13.96 -10.25 -5.35
CA ALA A 23 13.13 -11.30 -4.77
C ALA A 23 12.50 -10.81 -3.46
N LEU A 24 11.78 -9.69 -3.54
CA LEU A 24 10.82 -9.29 -2.50
C LEU A 24 9.72 -8.36 -3.07
N ALA A 25 9.24 -8.64 -4.28
CA ALA A 25 8.14 -7.87 -4.88
C ALA A 25 7.08 -8.75 -5.57
N THR A 26 7.10 -10.08 -5.35
CA THR A 26 6.24 -11.03 -6.06
C THR A 26 5.18 -11.72 -5.19
N GLN A 27 4.92 -11.25 -3.96
CA GLN A 27 3.85 -11.81 -3.13
C GLN A 27 3.01 -10.78 -2.36
N ALA A 28 3.11 -9.50 -2.67
CA ALA A 28 1.98 -8.61 -2.40
C ALA A 28 1.07 -8.72 -3.63
N THR A 29 0.10 -9.65 -3.60
CA THR A 29 -1.14 -9.35 -4.31
C THR A 29 -1.52 -7.95 -3.83
N GLU A 30 -1.55 -6.97 -4.73
CA GLU A 30 -2.01 -5.61 -4.43
C GLU A 30 -3.50 -5.69 -4.12
N ALA A 31 -3.86 -6.34 -3.02
CA ALA A 31 -5.19 -6.30 -2.45
C ALA A 31 -5.36 -4.85 -2.03
N ALA A 32 -6.12 -4.13 -2.84
CA ALA A 32 -6.36 -2.74 -2.60
C ALA A 32 -6.97 -2.59 -1.18
N PRO A 33 -6.67 -1.51 -0.44
CA PRO A 33 -7.08 -1.36 0.96
C PRO A 33 -8.57 -1.61 1.23
N GLN A 34 -9.45 -1.41 0.24
CA GLN A 34 -10.88 -1.70 0.35
C GLN A 34 -11.23 -3.19 0.46
N ASP A 35 -10.37 -4.08 -0.05
CA ASP A 35 -10.60 -5.52 -0.13
C ASP A 35 -10.12 -6.28 1.11
N MET A 36 -9.36 -5.60 1.98
CA MET A 36 -8.95 -6.17 3.26
C MET A 36 -10.16 -6.35 4.18
N THR A 37 -10.11 -7.39 5.01
CA THR A 37 -11.06 -7.61 6.08
C THR A 37 -10.80 -6.68 7.25
N CYS A 38 -11.84 -6.44 8.03
CA CYS A 38 -11.74 -5.72 9.29
C CYS A 38 -10.76 -6.36 10.28
N LYS A 39 -10.69 -7.69 10.29
CA LYS A 39 -9.71 -8.42 11.10
C LYS A 39 -8.29 -8.04 10.72
N GLU A 40 -7.97 -8.04 9.43
CA GLU A 40 -6.65 -7.64 8.93
C GLU A 40 -6.34 -6.19 9.31
N PHE A 41 -7.33 -5.29 9.29
CA PHE A 41 -7.15 -3.89 9.67
C PHE A 41 -6.84 -3.73 11.17
N VAL A 42 -7.57 -4.40 12.06
CA VAL A 42 -7.34 -4.28 13.51
C VAL A 42 -6.05 -4.94 13.97
N ASP A 43 -5.55 -5.94 13.23
CA ASP A 43 -4.32 -6.65 13.55
C ASP A 43 -3.05 -5.88 13.10
N MET A 44 -3.20 -4.83 12.29
CA MET A 44 -2.08 -3.99 11.82
C MET A 44 -1.47 -3.10 12.92
N SER A 45 -0.24 -2.64 12.67
CA SER A 45 0.37 -1.56 13.46
C SER A 45 -0.41 -0.26 13.30
N GLN A 46 -0.27 0.67 14.26
CA GLN A 46 -1.03 1.92 14.22
C GLN A 46 -0.70 2.79 12.99
N GLN A 47 0.57 2.81 12.58
CA GLN A 47 0.97 3.59 11.40
C GLN A 47 0.25 3.08 10.13
N TYR A 48 0.13 1.77 9.96
CA TYR A 48 -0.59 1.19 8.83
C TYR A 48 -2.10 1.43 8.92
N LYS A 49 -2.71 1.33 10.11
CA LYS A 49 -4.12 1.66 10.31
C LYS A 49 -4.45 3.08 9.85
N THR A 50 -3.60 4.04 10.23
CA THR A 50 -3.78 5.45 9.86
C THR A 50 -3.66 5.63 8.34
N ALA A 51 -2.62 5.08 7.72
CA ALA A 51 -2.42 5.20 6.28
C ALA A 51 -3.58 4.57 5.49
N ILE A 52 -4.04 3.39 5.90
CA ILE A 52 -5.17 2.70 5.28
C ILE A 52 -6.47 3.49 5.49
N ALA A 53 -6.74 3.94 6.71
CA ALA A 53 -7.93 4.74 7.01
C ALA A 53 -7.97 6.01 6.16
N PHE A 54 -6.83 6.70 6.01
CA PHE A 54 -6.72 7.90 5.18
C PHE A 54 -7.11 7.62 3.73
N VAL A 55 -6.58 6.54 3.14
CA VAL A 55 -6.93 6.14 1.76
C VAL A 55 -8.40 5.78 1.64
N ILE A 56 -8.95 5.09 2.63
CA ILE A 56 -10.35 4.63 2.61
C ILE A 56 -11.34 5.79 2.71
N VAL A 57 -11.15 6.70 3.66
CA VAL A 57 -12.08 7.82 3.88
C VAL A 57 -12.01 8.86 2.76
N ASN A 58 -10.84 9.02 2.14
CA ASN A 58 -10.59 9.97 1.05
C ASN A 58 -10.58 9.33 -0.34
N LYS A 59 -11.08 8.09 -0.49
CA LYS A 59 -11.02 7.35 -1.78
C LYS A 59 -11.58 8.12 -2.97
N ASN A 60 -12.61 8.94 -2.76
CA ASN A 60 -13.28 9.71 -3.81
C ASN A 60 -12.96 11.21 -3.75
N SER A 61 -11.98 11.61 -2.94
CA SER A 61 -11.55 12.99 -2.83
C SER A 61 -10.71 13.38 -4.04
N ASP A 62 -10.94 14.58 -4.56
CA ASP A 62 -10.03 15.21 -5.53
C ASP A 62 -8.87 15.96 -4.85
N PHE A 63 -8.80 15.93 -3.50
CA PHE A 63 -7.83 16.62 -2.64
C PHE A 63 -7.73 18.12 -2.92
N LYS A 64 -8.84 18.76 -3.27
CA LYS A 64 -8.94 20.20 -3.56
C LYS A 64 -9.82 20.88 -2.53
N GLY A 65 -9.38 22.03 -2.02
CA GLY A 65 -10.11 22.77 -0.99
C GLY A 65 -10.38 21.89 0.23
N ASP A 66 -11.63 21.81 0.63
CA ASP A 66 -12.11 21.06 1.80
C ASP A 66 -12.73 19.70 1.39
N ASP A 67 -12.46 19.18 0.19
CA ASP A 67 -13.02 17.89 -0.27
C ASP A 67 -12.27 16.67 0.29
N TYR A 68 -11.56 16.78 1.42
CA TYR A 68 -10.85 15.66 2.04
C TYR A 68 -10.82 15.77 3.56
N VAL A 69 -10.82 14.61 4.22
CA VAL A 69 -10.63 14.50 5.66
C VAL A 69 -9.13 14.63 5.98
N PRO A 70 -8.71 15.63 6.78
CA PRO A 70 -7.31 15.83 7.13
C PRO A 70 -6.74 14.67 7.93
N LEU A 71 -5.43 14.43 7.81
CA LEU A 71 -4.75 13.33 8.52
C LEU A 71 -5.01 13.35 10.04
N HIS A 72 -5.02 14.54 10.65
CA HIS A 72 -5.30 14.69 12.06
C HIS A 72 -6.68 14.12 12.44
N GLU A 73 -7.73 14.46 11.69
CA GLU A 73 -9.08 13.93 11.91
C GLU A 73 -9.15 12.43 11.61
N VAL A 74 -8.38 11.95 10.64
CA VAL A 74 -8.26 10.50 10.40
C VAL A 74 -7.68 9.79 11.63
N GLU A 75 -6.61 10.32 12.21
CA GLU A 75 -5.94 9.75 13.38
C GLU A 75 -6.82 9.78 14.63
N THR A 76 -7.50 10.90 14.89
CA THR A 76 -8.24 11.10 16.14
C THR A 76 -9.68 10.59 16.09
N GLU A 77 -10.32 10.58 14.92
CA GLU A 77 -11.74 10.24 14.77
C GLU A 77 -11.96 8.99 13.92
N ALA A 78 -11.42 8.96 12.69
CA ALA A 78 -11.74 7.90 11.74
C ALA A 78 -11.15 6.54 12.17
N VAL A 79 -9.88 6.50 12.56
CA VAL A 79 -9.21 5.26 12.99
C VAL A 79 -9.91 4.63 14.19
N PRO A 80 -10.17 5.33 15.32
CA PRO A 80 -10.89 4.74 16.45
C PRO A 80 -12.26 4.20 16.08
N LYS A 81 -13.01 4.92 15.22
CA LYS A 81 -14.33 4.51 14.76
C LYS A 81 -14.29 3.28 13.86
N MET A 82 -13.35 3.23 12.92
CA MET A 82 -13.09 2.06 12.06
C MET A 82 -12.72 0.84 12.90
N VAL A 83 -11.81 0.99 13.88
CA VAL A 83 -11.43 -0.09 14.80
C VAL A 83 -12.64 -0.60 15.58
N LYS A 84 -13.46 0.30 16.12
CA LYS A 84 -14.67 -0.06 16.87
C LYS A 84 -15.65 -0.88 16.03
N MET A 85 -15.95 -0.43 14.80
CA MET A 85 -16.85 -1.17 13.90
C MET A 85 -16.23 -2.50 13.46
N CYS A 86 -14.92 -2.52 13.21
CA CYS A 86 -14.23 -3.74 12.80
C CYS A 86 -14.20 -4.82 13.87
N HIS A 87 -14.16 -4.47 15.15
CA HIS A 87 -14.34 -5.45 16.22
C HIS A 87 -15.74 -6.08 16.23
N GLN A 88 -16.78 -5.37 15.75
CA GLN A 88 -18.14 -5.89 15.65
C GLN A 88 -18.33 -6.78 14.41
N HIS A 89 -17.58 -6.51 13.35
CA HIS A 89 -17.73 -7.15 12.04
C HIS A 89 -16.37 -7.59 11.44
N PRO A 90 -15.63 -8.52 12.07
CA PRO A 90 -14.25 -8.82 11.70
C PRO A 90 -14.09 -9.37 10.27
N ASN A 91 -15.11 -10.02 9.71
CA ASN A 91 -15.07 -10.61 8.38
C ASN A 91 -15.56 -9.67 7.27
N THR A 92 -16.08 -8.49 7.62
CA THR A 92 -16.54 -7.48 6.65
C THR A 92 -15.35 -6.83 5.97
N LYS A 93 -15.47 -6.57 4.67
CA LYS A 93 -14.47 -5.81 3.91
C LYS A 93 -14.45 -4.35 4.32
N LEU A 94 -13.26 -3.76 4.42
CA LEU A 94 -13.10 -2.40 4.92
C LEU A 94 -13.79 -1.35 4.02
N GLY A 95 -13.81 -1.59 2.71
CA GLY A 95 -14.52 -0.72 1.76
C GLY A 95 -16.03 -0.64 1.98
N GLU A 96 -16.65 -1.67 2.54
CA GLU A 96 -18.09 -1.70 2.86
C GLU A 96 -18.43 -0.84 4.08
N LEU A 97 -17.48 -0.67 5.00
CA LEU A 97 -17.62 0.18 6.18
C LEU A 97 -17.44 1.67 5.90
N ALA A 98 -16.62 2.02 4.91
CA ALA A 98 -16.35 3.39 4.51
C ALA A 98 -17.62 4.14 4.07
N VAL A 99 -18.54 3.43 3.42
CA VAL A 99 -19.86 3.96 3.01
C VAL A 99 -20.66 4.45 4.22
N ASN A 100 -20.50 3.81 5.38
CA ASN A 100 -21.21 4.18 6.62
C ASN A 100 -20.54 5.34 7.38
N LEU A 101 -19.23 5.55 7.20
CA LEU A 101 -18.49 6.64 7.86
C LEU A 101 -18.86 8.02 7.33
N LYS A 102 -19.07 8.14 6.01
CA LYS A 102 -19.50 9.37 5.33
C LYS A 102 -20.82 9.93 5.86
N GLY A 103 -21.71 9.06 6.35
CA GLY A 103 -22.98 9.44 6.98
C GLY A 103 -22.90 9.68 8.50
N SER A 104 -21.75 9.46 9.11
CA SER A 104 -21.60 9.40 10.57
C SER A 104 -20.88 10.63 11.18
N GLY A 105 -20.77 11.75 10.44
CA GLY A 105 -20.26 13.02 10.97
C GLY A 105 -18.75 13.23 10.89
N LEU A 106 -18.05 12.60 9.93
CA LEU A 106 -16.74 13.12 9.51
C LEU A 106 -17.01 14.39 8.69
N HIS A 107 -16.34 15.48 9.03
CA HIS A 107 -16.51 16.75 8.34
C HIS A 107 -15.69 16.72 7.04
N TYR A 108 -16.35 17.05 5.93
CA TYR A 108 -15.70 17.42 4.67
C TYR A 108 -15.60 18.94 4.69
#